data_AF-A0A6P7HAA7-F1
#
_entry.id   AF-A0A6P7HAA7-F1
#
_cell.length_a   1.000
_cell.length_b   1.000
_cell.length_c   1.000
_cell.angle_alpha   90.00
_cell.angle_beta   90.00
_cell.angle_gamma   90.00
#
_symmetry.space_group_name_H-M   'P 1'
#
loop_
_entity.id
_entity.type
_entity.pdbx_description
1 polymer ?
#
loop_
_entity_poly.entity_id
_entity_poly.type
_entity_poly.pdbx_seq_one_letter_code
_entity_poly.pdbx_strand_id
1 'polypeptide(L)'
;GCQPYSLQSCEHHTNGTKVDCSTLKLDTPTCRTQCNDPALNYKSELTYAAGPPDWYTRVADMQREIMTNGPVETTFRLYTDFWNYKSGK
;
A
#
# COMPACT_ATOMS: atom_id res chain seq x y z
N GLY A 1 -3.88 -5.41 15.28
CA GLY A 1 -2.52 -5.56 14.73
C GLY A 1 -1.59 -4.59 15.43
N CYS A 2 -0.28 -4.85 15.40
CA CYS A 2 0.70 -4.13 16.21
C CYS A 2 0.74 -2.61 15.99
N GLN A 3 0.76 -2.16 14.72
CA GLN A 3 0.89 -0.74 14.37
C GLN A 3 -0.16 -0.34 13.31
N PRO A 4 -1.37 0.08 13.74
CA PRO A 4 -2.37 0.61 12.83
C PRO A 4 -1.88 1.88 12.12
N TYR A 5 -2.32 2.08 10.87
CA TYR A 5 -1.95 3.26 10.09
C TYR A 5 -2.42 4.55 10.78
N SER A 6 -1.50 5.49 10.99
CA SER A 6 -1.74 6.69 11.80
C SER A 6 -2.25 7.90 11.00
N LEU A 7 -2.04 7.91 9.68
CA LEU A 7 -2.46 9.03 8.84
C LEU A 7 -3.96 8.90 8.54
N GLN A 8 -4.69 10.00 8.73
CA GLN A 8 -6.11 10.03 8.46
C GLN A 8 -6.39 9.75 6.97
N SER A 9 -7.49 9.06 6.69
CA SER A 9 -7.97 8.93 5.31
C SER A 9 -8.39 10.29 4.77
N CYS A 10 -8.12 10.53 3.48
CA CYS A 10 -8.47 11.76 2.78
C CYS A 10 -8.85 11.44 1.32
N GLU A 11 -9.48 12.39 0.62
CA GLU A 11 -9.87 12.21 -0.78
C GLU A 11 -8.73 12.59 -1.73
N HIS A 12 -8.42 11.70 -2.68
CA HIS A 12 -7.48 11.95 -3.77
C HIS A 12 -8.26 12.15 -5.07
N HIS A 13 -8.20 13.37 -5.63
CA HIS A 13 -8.75 13.69 -6.97
C HIS A 13 -10.22 13.30 -7.19
N THR A 14 -11.03 13.33 -6.13
CA THR A 14 -12.45 12.99 -6.15
C THR A 14 -13.23 13.81 -5.13
N ASN A 15 -14.55 13.89 -5.32
CA ASN A 15 -15.46 14.47 -4.33
C ASN A 15 -15.91 13.38 -3.36
N GLY A 16 -15.81 13.65 -2.06
CA GLY A 16 -16.20 12.73 -1.00
C GLY A 16 -16.52 13.48 0.30
N THR A 17 -16.73 12.73 1.38
CA THR A 17 -17.05 13.30 2.70
C THR A 17 -15.82 13.61 3.55
N LYS A 18 -14.63 13.16 3.13
CA LYS A 18 -13.37 13.41 3.82
C LYS A 18 -12.72 14.69 3.32
N VAL A 19 -11.73 15.16 4.07
CA VAL A 19 -10.89 16.29 3.67
C VAL A 19 -10.09 15.96 2.40
N ASP A 20 -9.81 16.98 1.60
CA ASP A 20 -8.92 16.85 0.44
C ASP A 20 -7.48 16.63 0.92
N CYS A 21 -6.82 15.60 0.41
CA CYS A 21 -5.45 15.26 0.80
C CYS A 21 -4.44 16.39 0.55
N SER A 22 -4.64 17.22 -0.47
CA SER A 22 -3.76 18.36 -0.80
C SER A 22 -3.73 19.44 0.29
N THR A 23 -4.73 19.47 1.16
CA THR A 23 -4.80 20.40 2.28
C THR A 23 -4.04 19.92 3.51
N LEU A 24 -3.69 18.63 3.56
CA LEU A 24 -3.01 18.02 4.69
C LEU A 24 -1.51 18.21 4.58
N LYS A 25 -0.90 18.71 5.65
CA LYS A 25 0.56 18.69 5.83
C LYS A 25 0.90 17.44 6.63
N LEU A 26 1.43 16.42 5.96
CA LEU A 26 1.75 15.14 6.57
C LEU A 26 3.27 14.95 6.54
N ASP A 27 3.84 14.66 7.72
CA ASP A 27 5.23 14.24 7.86
C ASP A 27 5.32 12.71 7.96
N THR A 28 6.47 12.16 7.60
CA THR A 28 6.75 10.73 7.82
C THR A 28 6.67 10.40 9.31
N PRO A 29 5.78 9.48 9.74
CA PRO A 29 5.68 9.09 11.14
C PRO A 29 7.01 8.54 11.68
N THR A 30 7.27 8.75 12.97
CA THR A 30 8.49 8.22 13.60
C THR A 30 8.47 6.68 13.63
N CYS A 31 9.62 6.08 13.32
CA CYS A 31 9.79 4.63 13.47
C CYS A 31 9.76 4.26 14.96
N ARG A 32 8.80 3.42 15.36
CA ARG A 32 8.63 2.94 16.73
C ARG A 32 8.74 1.42 16.74
N THR A 33 9.58 0.88 17.62
CA THR A 33 9.75 -0.57 17.80
C THR A 33 8.86 -1.10 18.93
N GLN A 34 7.61 -0.62 18.97
CA GLN A 34 6.60 -0.97 19.97
C GLN A 34 5.21 -1.02 19.32
N CYS A 35 4.34 -1.89 19.80
CA CYS A 35 2.94 -1.92 19.39
C CYS A 35 2.12 -0.82 20.08
N ASN A 36 1.02 -0.42 19.46
CA ASN A 36 0.05 0.50 20.05
C ASN A 36 -0.76 -0.17 21.17
N ASP A 37 -1.04 -1.47 21.00
CA ASP A 37 -1.68 -2.30 22.02
C ASP A 37 -0.61 -2.85 22.97
N PRO A 38 -0.66 -2.53 24.29
CA PRO A 38 0.32 -3.00 25.26
C PRO A 38 0.25 -4.51 25.52
N ALA A 39 -0.81 -5.21 25.10
CA ALA A 39 -0.90 -6.66 25.19
C ALA A 39 -0.05 -7.38 24.13
N LEU A 40 0.38 -6.68 23.07
CA LEU A 40 1.16 -7.25 21.97
C LEU A 40 2.66 -6.99 22.12
N ASN A 41 3.47 -7.96 21.71
CA ASN A 41 4.93 -7.80 21.66
C ASN A 41 5.38 -7.50 20.22
N TYR A 42 6.07 -6.36 20.02
CA TYR A 42 6.51 -5.92 18.69
C TYR A 42 7.33 -6.98 17.95
N LYS A 43 8.26 -7.66 18.62
CA LYS A 43 9.15 -8.64 17.97
C LYS A 43 8.41 -9.90 17.56
N SER A 44 7.37 -10.31 18.29
CA SER A 44 6.58 -11.49 17.93
C SER A 44 5.59 -11.21 16.79
N GLU A 45 5.23 -9.95 16.57
CA GLU A 45 4.30 -9.54 15.50
C GLU A 45 4.99 -9.30 14.15
N LEU A 46 6.33 -9.41 14.09
CA LEU A 46 7.07 -9.28 12.85
C LEU A 46 6.80 -10.50 11.94
N THR A 47 6.39 -10.22 10.70
CA THR A 47 6.23 -11.23 9.66
C THR A 47 7.37 -11.11 8.66
N TYR A 48 7.95 -12.24 8.28
CA TYR A 48 9.11 -12.32 7.39
C TYR A 48 8.78 -13.10 6.13
N ALA A 49 9.31 -12.64 5.00
CA ALA A 49 9.27 -13.40 3.76
C ALA A 49 10.13 -14.66 3.89
N ALA A 50 9.71 -15.76 3.25
CA ALA A 50 10.46 -17.02 3.25
C ALA A 50 11.71 -16.98 2.36
N GLY A 51 11.78 -16.04 1.40
CA GLY A 51 12.86 -15.95 0.43
C GLY A 51 12.99 -14.55 -0.17
N PRO A 52 13.97 -14.36 -1.09
CA PRO A 52 14.10 -13.12 -1.84
C PRO A 52 12.89 -12.89 -2.76
N PRO A 53 12.63 -11.64 -3.18
CA PRO A 53 11.59 -11.35 -4.16
C PRO A 53 11.98 -11.87 -5.55
N ASP A 54 10.99 -12.38 -6.29
CA ASP A 54 11.09 -12.70 -7.70
C ASP A 54 10.75 -11.49 -8.59
N TRP A 55 11.35 -11.42 -9.78
CA TRP A 55 11.14 -10.32 -10.73
C TRP A 55 10.75 -10.86 -12.10
N TYR A 56 9.65 -10.34 -12.64
CA TYR A 56 9.07 -10.78 -13.90
C TYR A 56 8.93 -9.61 -14.87
N THR A 57 9.39 -9.79 -16.11
CA THR A 57 9.25 -8.79 -17.18
C THR A 57 8.34 -9.25 -18.32
N ARG A 58 7.98 -10.54 -18.36
CA ARG A 58 7.10 -11.11 -19.38
C ARG A 58 5.67 -11.25 -18.85
N VAL A 59 4.70 -10.90 -19.69
CA VAL A 59 3.27 -10.96 -19.35
C VAL A 59 2.85 -12.36 -18.88
N ALA A 60 3.25 -13.40 -19.60
CA ALA A 60 2.90 -14.78 -19.26
C ALA A 60 3.44 -15.21 -17.88
N ASP A 61 4.63 -14.75 -17.50
CA ASP A 61 5.20 -15.08 -16.19
C ASP A 61 4.44 -14.36 -15.06
N MET A 62 4.15 -13.06 -15.24
CA MET A 62 3.34 -12.29 -14.27
C MET A 62 1.94 -12.86 -14.11
N GLN A 63 1.29 -13.24 -15.21
CA GLN A 63 -0.03 -13.89 -15.15
C GLN A 63 0.02 -15.21 -14.38
N ARG A 64 1.03 -16.04 -14.64
CA ARG A 64 1.23 -17.30 -13.92
C ARG A 64 1.47 -17.06 -12.43
N GLU A 65 2.32 -16.08 -12.09
CA GLU A 65 2.59 -15.71 -10.69
C GLU A 65 1.31 -15.29 -9.97
N ILE A 66 0.54 -14.38 -10.56
CA ILE A 66 -0.73 -13.90 -9.98
C ILE A 66 -1.71 -15.04 -9.73
N MET A 67 -1.85 -15.94 -10.71
CA MET A 67 -2.76 -17.09 -10.60
C MET A 67 -2.31 -18.13 -9.58
N THR A 68 -1.01 -18.28 -9.35
CA THR A 68 -0.45 -19.36 -8.53
C THR A 68 -0.22 -18.92 -7.08
N ASN A 69 0.30 -17.70 -6.90
CA ASN A 69 0.81 -17.21 -5.62
C ASN A 69 0.08 -15.95 -5.10
N GLY A 70 -0.77 -15.34 -5.93
CA GLY A 70 -1.59 -14.18 -5.55
C GLY A 70 -1.05 -12.83 -6.06
N PRO A 71 -1.61 -11.71 -5.59
CA PRO A 71 -1.28 -10.38 -6.11
C PRO A 71 0.21 -10.06 -6.08
N VAL A 72 0.69 -9.39 -7.13
CA VAL A 72 2.07 -8.90 -7.25
C VAL A 72 2.12 -7.38 -7.15
N GLU A 73 3.26 -6.85 -6.71
CA GLU A 73 3.55 -5.41 -6.77
C GLU A 73 4.16 -5.04 -8.12
N THR A 74 3.79 -3.88 -8.66
CA THR A 74 4.37 -3.32 -9.88
C THR A 74 4.33 -1.80 -9.84
N THR A 75 5.04 -1.16 -10.77
CA THR A 75 5.02 0.29 -10.94
C THR A 75 4.73 0.65 -12.38
N PHE A 76 4.15 1.83 -12.58
CA PHE A 76 3.86 2.38 -13.90
C PHE A 76 3.98 3.89 -13.88
N ARG A 77 4.17 4.48 -15.05
CA ARG A 77 4.26 5.93 -15.17
C ARG A 77 2.88 6.56 -15.15
N LEU A 78 2.65 7.43 -14.18
CA LEU A 78 1.42 8.22 -14.09
C LEU A 78 1.48 9.41 -15.06
N TYR A 79 0.40 9.59 -15.81
CA TYR A 79 0.12 10.76 -16.63
C TYR A 79 -1.10 11.48 -16.07
N THR A 80 -1.31 12.74 -16.47
CA THR A 80 -2.34 13.62 -15.90
C THR A 80 -3.77 13.14 -16.14
N ASP A 81 -3.98 12.33 -17.17
CA ASP A 81 -5.25 11.68 -17.49
C ASP A 81 -5.64 10.59 -16.50
N PHE A 82 -4.68 9.90 -15.87
CA PHE A 82 -4.94 8.81 -14.92
C PHE A 82 -5.79 9.25 -13.72
N TRP A 83 -5.62 10.50 -13.24
CA TRP A 83 -6.44 11.06 -12.16
C TRP A 83 -7.93 11.14 -12.50
N ASN A 84 -8.26 11.14 -13.79
CA ASN A 84 -9.62 11.23 -14.30
C ASN A 84 -10.20 9.87 -14.72
N TYR A 85 -9.46 8.77 -14.57
CA TYR A 85 -9.95 7.43 -14.88
C TYR A 85 -11.17 7.07 -14.01
N LYS A 86 -12.26 6.61 -14.65
CA LYS A 86 -13.51 6.21 -13.96
C LYS A 86 -13.88 4.75 -14.21
N SER A 87 -13.68 4.24 -15.43
CA SER A 87 -13.93 2.85 -15.81
C SER A 87 -13.22 2.53 -17.12
N GLY A 88 -13.05 1.24 -17.37
CA GLY A 88 -12.56 0.66 -18.63
C GLY A 88 -13.57 -0.35 -19.16
N LYS A 89 -13.36 -0.80 -20.40
CA LYS A 89 -14.08 -1.93 -20.97
C LYS A 89 -13.28 -3.21 -20.82
#